data_AF-A0A9D2RYY0-F1
#
_entry.id   AF-A0A9D2RYY0-F1
#
_cell.length_a   1.000
_cell.length_b   1.000
_cell.length_c   1.000
_cell.angle_alpha   90.00
_cell.angle_beta   90.00
_cell.angle_gamma   90.00
#
_symmetry.space_group_name_H-M   'P 1'
#
loop_
_entity.id
_entity.type
_entity.pdbx_description
1 polymer ?
#
loop_
_entity_poly.entity_id
_entity_poly.type
_entity_poly.pdbx_seq_one_letter_code
_entity_poly.pdbx_strand_id
1 'polypeptide(L)'
;MKTAVLSDIHVDINREYPVAQEFARYIKEQGARLAIIAGDVSESQQETLDTLNTVEQLSGARVLFVPGNHDLWGPKGDPDQIGAIYSRYAQDEHCLCGRDVVLGDTVVIGDVGWYDYSFGSGRYSFEEFEKMSLAGRTWQDSLRNAWTRDNLGRTQWMLSRLEARMAAYPGKKLVLVTHMLPIKEFTVPQEMANWSYFNAFLGTRRLGELYRRYPVEVAICGHVHYRKTLEKDGITWLCRCLNYHSEWRQEYGGDTLSQQIAHAAEVMEL
;
A
#
# COMPACT_ATOMS: atom_id res chain seq x y z
N MET A 1 -18.30 -10.13 -4.81
CA MET A 1 -17.34 -10.48 -5.86
C MET A 1 -16.07 -10.91 -5.17
N LYS A 2 -15.68 -12.18 -5.35
CA LYS A 2 -14.50 -12.75 -4.70
C LYS A 2 -13.23 -12.02 -5.13
N THR A 3 -12.53 -11.46 -4.15
CA THR A 3 -11.40 -10.54 -4.33
C THR A 3 -10.20 -11.03 -3.54
N ALA A 4 -9.03 -11.13 -4.20
CA ALA A 4 -7.75 -11.39 -3.53
C ALA A 4 -7.00 -10.08 -3.26
N VAL A 5 -6.29 -9.98 -2.14
CA VAL A 5 -5.59 -8.76 -1.73
C VAL A 5 -4.15 -9.09 -1.32
N LEU A 6 -3.19 -8.32 -1.82
CA LEU A 6 -1.76 -8.43 -1.51
C LEU A 6 -1.07 -7.06 -1.63
N SER A 7 0.14 -6.91 -1.12
CA SER A 7 1.00 -5.71 -1.23
C SER A 7 2.46 -6.09 -1.03
N ASP A 8 3.39 -5.17 -1.31
CA ASP A 8 4.82 -5.32 -1.03
C ASP A 8 5.39 -6.59 -1.67
N ILE A 9 5.07 -6.80 -2.96
CA ILE A 9 5.47 -7.99 -3.70
C ILE A 9 6.90 -7.89 -4.23
N HIS A 10 7.41 -6.66 -4.40
CA HIS A 10 8.82 -6.33 -4.65
C HIS A 10 9.50 -7.27 -5.66
N VAL A 11 8.95 -7.39 -6.86
CA VAL A 11 9.42 -8.34 -7.89
C VAL A 11 10.86 -8.07 -8.33
N ASP A 12 11.32 -6.83 -8.17
CA ASP A 12 12.68 -6.36 -8.42
C ASP A 12 13.70 -6.74 -7.34
N ILE A 13 13.24 -7.03 -6.12
CA ILE A 13 14.05 -7.56 -5.01
C ILE A 13 13.91 -9.09 -4.93
N ASN A 14 12.75 -9.60 -5.29
CA ASN A 14 12.40 -11.03 -5.29
C ASN A 14 12.66 -11.69 -6.67
N ARG A 15 13.65 -11.20 -7.44
CA ARG A 15 13.88 -11.58 -8.86
C ARG A 15 14.07 -13.08 -9.12
N GLU A 16 14.58 -13.81 -8.12
CA GLU A 16 14.79 -15.26 -8.23
C GLU A 16 13.48 -16.06 -8.10
N TYR A 17 12.38 -15.41 -7.73
CA TYR A 17 11.10 -16.03 -7.48
C TYR A 17 10.02 -15.54 -8.47
N PRO A 18 9.19 -16.44 -9.02
CA PRO A 18 8.13 -16.08 -9.98
C PRO A 18 6.88 -15.51 -9.28
N VAL A 19 7.05 -14.40 -8.54
CA VAL A 19 6.01 -13.82 -7.67
C VAL A 19 4.71 -13.53 -8.43
N ALA A 20 4.80 -12.93 -9.62
CA ALA A 20 3.64 -12.61 -10.44
C ALA A 20 2.85 -13.85 -10.86
N GLN A 21 3.54 -14.89 -11.32
CA GLN A 21 2.94 -16.14 -11.78
C GLN A 21 2.31 -16.91 -10.61
N GLU A 22 2.98 -16.97 -9.47
CA GLU A 22 2.46 -17.66 -8.29
C GLU A 22 1.26 -16.92 -7.68
N PHE A 23 1.26 -15.59 -7.67
CA PHE A 23 0.09 -14.83 -7.22
C PHE A 23 -1.09 -15.03 -8.18
N ALA A 24 -0.84 -15.03 -9.50
CA ALA A 24 -1.87 -15.33 -10.49
C ALA A 24 -2.46 -16.75 -10.32
N ARG A 25 -1.60 -17.74 -10.02
CA ARG A 25 -2.03 -19.11 -9.69
C ARG A 25 -2.90 -19.13 -8.43
N TYR A 26 -2.47 -18.45 -7.37
CA TYR A 26 -3.24 -18.34 -6.13
C TYR A 26 -4.62 -17.71 -6.37
N ILE A 27 -4.70 -16.60 -7.10
CA ILE A 27 -5.98 -15.94 -7.47
C ILE A 27 -6.92 -16.94 -8.16
N LYS A 28 -6.41 -17.70 -9.14
CA LYS A 28 -7.18 -18.74 -9.85
C LYS A 28 -7.70 -19.84 -8.95
N GLU A 29 -6.84 -20.40 -8.10
CA GLU A 29 -7.20 -21.47 -7.17
C GLU A 29 -8.26 -21.02 -6.17
N GLN A 30 -8.19 -19.76 -5.75
CA GLN A 30 -9.21 -19.17 -4.90
C GLN A 30 -10.48 -18.82 -5.67
N GLY A 31 -10.48 -18.87 -7.00
CA GLY A 31 -11.63 -18.47 -7.83
C GLY A 31 -11.97 -16.99 -7.71
N ALA A 32 -11.00 -16.15 -7.35
CA ALA A 32 -11.17 -14.71 -7.28
C ALA A 32 -11.29 -14.12 -8.69
N ARG A 33 -12.19 -13.14 -8.85
CA ARG A 33 -12.46 -12.42 -10.12
C ARG A 33 -11.88 -11.01 -10.11
N LEU A 34 -11.42 -10.56 -8.94
CA LEU A 34 -10.74 -9.30 -8.70
C LEU A 34 -9.49 -9.56 -7.87
N ALA A 35 -8.43 -8.79 -8.10
CA ALA A 35 -7.26 -8.72 -7.25
C ALA A 35 -6.92 -7.25 -6.96
N ILE A 36 -6.50 -6.96 -5.74
CA ILE A 36 -6.03 -5.63 -5.31
C ILE A 36 -4.58 -5.76 -4.86
N ILE A 37 -3.69 -5.01 -5.49
CA ILE A 37 -2.27 -4.89 -5.11
C ILE A 37 -2.05 -3.51 -4.50
N ALA A 38 -1.90 -3.45 -3.17
CA ALA A 38 -1.81 -2.20 -2.41
C ALA A 38 -0.37 -1.67 -2.29
N GLY A 39 0.28 -1.51 -3.45
CA GLY A 39 1.58 -0.86 -3.60
C GLY A 39 2.79 -1.76 -3.38
N ASP A 40 3.94 -1.17 -3.72
CA ASP A 40 5.29 -1.74 -3.67
C ASP A 40 5.41 -3.01 -4.51
N VAL A 41 5.24 -2.82 -5.82
CA VAL A 41 5.46 -3.87 -6.82
C VAL A 41 6.92 -3.91 -7.26
N SER A 42 7.47 -2.77 -7.66
CA SER A 42 8.90 -2.62 -7.97
C SER A 42 9.32 -1.14 -8.00
N GLU A 43 10.62 -0.88 -8.01
CA GLU A 43 11.14 0.49 -8.18
C GLU A 43 11.01 1.05 -9.61
N SER A 44 10.58 0.25 -10.58
CA SER A 44 10.52 0.63 -12.00
C SER A 44 9.10 0.59 -12.51
N GLN A 45 8.60 1.74 -12.97
CA GLN A 45 7.26 1.87 -13.56
C GLN A 45 6.93 0.82 -14.61
N GLN A 46 7.87 0.53 -15.51
CA GLN A 46 7.60 -0.45 -16.56
C GLN A 46 7.47 -1.86 -15.97
N GLU A 47 8.34 -2.22 -15.03
CA GLU A 47 8.29 -3.53 -14.36
C GLU A 47 7.04 -3.67 -13.49
N THR A 48 6.59 -2.60 -12.83
CA THR A 48 5.28 -2.56 -12.14
C THR A 48 4.16 -2.89 -13.12
N LEU A 49 4.02 -2.13 -14.21
CA LEU A 49 2.91 -2.29 -15.16
C LEU A 49 2.94 -3.65 -15.86
N ASP A 50 4.12 -4.14 -16.24
CA ASP A 50 4.27 -5.48 -16.84
C ASP A 50 3.87 -6.58 -15.85
N THR A 51 4.18 -6.40 -14.56
CA THR A 51 3.76 -7.31 -13.49
C THR A 51 2.25 -7.31 -13.31
N LEU A 52 1.60 -6.15 -13.25
CA LEU A 52 0.13 -6.05 -13.13
C LEU A 52 -0.55 -6.75 -14.31
N ASN A 53 -0.10 -6.47 -15.54
CA ASN A 53 -0.57 -7.12 -16.76
C ASN A 53 -0.38 -8.64 -16.70
N THR A 54 0.78 -9.11 -16.26
CA THR A 54 1.09 -10.54 -16.13
C THR A 54 0.13 -11.21 -15.14
N VAL A 55 -0.10 -10.60 -13.98
CA VAL A 55 -1.03 -11.12 -12.97
C VAL A 55 -2.45 -11.16 -13.52
N GLU A 56 -2.93 -10.10 -14.17
CA GLU A 56 -4.27 -10.03 -14.75
C GLU A 56 -4.46 -11.10 -15.85
N GLN A 57 -3.55 -11.17 -16.82
CA GLN A 57 -3.63 -12.13 -17.92
C GLN A 57 -3.55 -13.58 -17.44
N LEU A 58 -2.62 -13.88 -16.54
CA LEU A 58 -2.42 -15.24 -16.06
C LEU A 58 -3.48 -15.65 -15.04
N SER A 59 -4.15 -14.74 -14.34
CA SER A 59 -5.21 -15.09 -13.40
C SER A 59 -6.59 -15.10 -14.04
N GLY A 60 -6.83 -14.23 -15.04
CA GLY A 60 -8.15 -13.93 -15.58
C GLY A 60 -9.02 -13.10 -14.62
N ALA A 61 -8.46 -12.61 -13.52
CA ALA A 61 -9.09 -11.68 -12.60
C ALA A 61 -8.68 -10.25 -12.96
N ARG A 62 -9.61 -9.30 -12.83
CA ARG A 62 -9.28 -7.89 -12.96
C ARG A 62 -8.30 -7.47 -11.85
N VAL A 63 -7.27 -6.71 -12.16
CA VAL A 63 -6.30 -6.21 -11.18
C VAL A 63 -6.51 -4.72 -10.92
N LEU A 64 -6.57 -4.35 -9.65
CA LEU A 64 -6.57 -2.97 -9.16
C LEU A 64 -5.28 -2.71 -8.38
N PHE A 65 -4.77 -1.49 -8.47
CA PHE A 65 -3.47 -1.11 -7.92
C PHE A 65 -3.49 0.30 -7.35
N VAL A 66 -2.72 0.53 -6.29
CA VAL A 66 -2.22 1.86 -5.90
C VAL A 66 -0.71 1.78 -5.82
N PRO A 67 0.04 2.79 -6.26
CA PRO A 67 1.48 2.79 -6.10
C PRO A 67 1.88 2.97 -4.64
N GLY A 68 2.91 2.25 -4.24
CA GLY A 68 3.61 2.44 -2.97
C GLY A 68 4.75 3.43 -3.07
N ASN A 69 5.59 3.54 -2.04
CA ASN A 69 6.72 4.46 -2.11
C ASN A 69 7.81 3.95 -3.07
N HIS A 70 8.03 2.64 -3.17
CA HIS A 70 9.01 2.07 -4.10
C HIS A 70 8.59 2.29 -5.55
N ASP A 71 7.31 2.07 -5.89
CA ASP A 71 6.76 2.34 -7.23
C ASP A 71 6.98 3.81 -7.65
N LEU A 72 7.02 4.70 -6.66
CA LEU A 72 7.12 6.14 -6.84
C LEU A 72 8.55 6.68 -6.77
N TRP A 73 9.54 5.88 -6.42
CA TRP A 73 10.91 6.33 -6.33
C TRP A 73 11.44 6.80 -7.69
N GLY A 74 11.93 8.04 -7.71
CA GLY A 74 12.68 8.57 -8.83
C GLY A 74 14.01 7.83 -9.02
N PRO A 75 14.61 7.91 -10.22
CA PRO A 75 15.96 7.41 -10.46
C PRO A 75 16.95 7.94 -9.43
N LYS A 76 18.02 7.18 -9.16
CA LYS A 76 19.01 7.58 -8.16
C LYS A 76 19.63 8.93 -8.55
N GLY A 77 19.49 9.93 -7.67
CA GLY A 77 19.95 11.29 -7.92
C GLY A 77 18.94 12.19 -8.66
N ASP A 78 17.76 11.68 -9.02
CA ASP A 78 16.67 12.43 -9.65
C ASP A 78 15.32 12.14 -8.98
N PRO A 79 15.11 12.61 -7.73
CA PRO A 79 13.85 12.41 -7.00
C PRO A 79 12.68 13.22 -7.56
N ASP A 80 12.93 14.12 -8.52
CA ASP A 80 11.94 15.04 -9.09
C ASP A 80 11.06 14.39 -10.18
N GLN A 81 11.43 13.20 -10.66
CA GLN A 81 10.63 12.44 -11.63
C GLN A 81 9.24 12.05 -11.10
N ILE A 82 9.04 12.03 -9.78
CA ILE A 82 7.83 11.57 -9.09
C ILE A 82 6.51 12.06 -9.72
N GLY A 83 6.45 13.32 -10.19
CA GLY A 83 5.25 13.86 -10.82
C GLY A 83 4.89 13.15 -12.12
N ALA A 84 5.88 12.86 -12.96
CA ALA A 84 5.71 12.10 -14.19
C ALA A 84 5.38 10.63 -13.89
N ILE A 85 6.07 10.04 -12.90
CA ILE A 85 5.81 8.66 -12.42
C ILE A 85 4.35 8.50 -12.00
N TYR A 86 3.91 9.35 -11.07
CA TYR A 86 2.54 9.34 -10.55
C TYR A 86 1.51 9.55 -11.65
N SER A 87 1.77 10.51 -12.56
CA SER A 87 0.86 10.80 -13.67
C SER A 87 0.70 9.62 -14.62
N ARG A 88 1.79 8.87 -14.90
CA ARG A 88 1.73 7.65 -15.71
C ARG A 88 0.85 6.59 -15.04
N TYR A 89 1.07 6.31 -13.75
CA TYR A 89 0.23 5.35 -13.04
C TYR A 89 -1.23 5.80 -13.01
N ALA A 90 -1.52 7.06 -12.72
CA ALA A 90 -2.90 7.55 -12.65
C ALA A 90 -3.67 7.46 -14.00
N GLN A 91 -2.96 7.35 -15.13
CA GLN A 91 -3.55 7.11 -16.45
C GLN A 91 -3.72 5.63 -16.79
N ASP A 92 -3.01 4.74 -16.09
CA ASP A 92 -3.08 3.31 -16.29
C ASP A 92 -4.42 2.73 -15.78
N GLU A 93 -4.93 1.70 -16.46
CA GLU A 93 -6.26 1.19 -16.19
C GLU A 93 -6.41 0.42 -14.87
N HIS A 94 -5.30 -0.14 -14.38
CA HIS A 94 -5.24 -0.84 -13.10
C HIS A 94 -5.26 0.14 -11.91
N CYS A 95 -4.79 1.37 -12.10
CA CYS A 95 -4.49 2.27 -11.00
C CYS A 95 -5.73 3.01 -10.47
N LEU A 96 -5.94 2.94 -9.16
CA LEU A 96 -7.03 3.62 -8.47
C LEU A 96 -6.76 5.11 -8.26
N CYS A 97 -5.52 5.60 -8.36
CA CYS A 97 -5.19 7.01 -8.12
C CYS A 97 -5.95 7.98 -9.06
N GLY A 98 -6.31 7.54 -10.27
CA GLY A 98 -7.07 8.32 -11.25
C GLY A 98 -8.50 7.84 -11.47
N ARG A 99 -8.95 6.79 -10.75
CA ARG A 99 -10.18 6.07 -11.10
C ARG A 99 -10.82 5.40 -9.89
N ASP A 100 -12.12 5.66 -9.71
CA ASP A 100 -12.99 4.92 -8.80
C ASP A 100 -13.58 3.70 -9.51
N VAL A 101 -13.73 2.57 -8.80
CA VAL A 101 -14.29 1.35 -9.37
C VAL A 101 -15.58 0.97 -8.65
N VAL A 102 -16.69 1.08 -9.36
CA VAL A 102 -18.02 0.73 -8.84
C VAL A 102 -18.30 -0.76 -9.09
N LEU A 103 -18.54 -1.52 -8.03
CA LEU A 103 -18.87 -2.94 -8.00
C LEU A 103 -20.26 -3.12 -7.39
N GLY A 104 -21.29 -2.78 -8.17
CA GLY A 104 -22.68 -2.83 -7.70
C GLY A 104 -22.96 -1.78 -6.62
N ASP A 105 -23.01 -2.21 -5.36
CA ASP A 105 -23.23 -1.31 -4.21
C ASP A 105 -21.96 -0.88 -3.47
N THR A 106 -20.83 -1.52 -3.82
CA THR A 106 -19.52 -1.22 -3.28
C THR A 106 -18.74 -0.34 -4.25
N VAL A 107 -17.98 0.63 -3.75
CA VAL A 107 -17.03 1.44 -4.55
C VAL A 107 -15.63 1.27 -3.98
N VAL A 108 -14.69 0.87 -4.83
CA VAL A 108 -13.27 0.79 -4.49
C VAL A 108 -12.60 2.09 -4.88
N ILE A 109 -12.00 2.75 -3.90
CA ILE A 109 -11.34 4.05 -4.01
C ILE A 109 -9.92 3.88 -3.49
N GLY A 110 -8.94 4.42 -4.20
CA GLY A 110 -7.56 4.33 -3.74
C GLY A 110 -6.68 5.48 -4.20
N ASP A 111 -5.68 5.77 -3.38
CA ASP A 111 -4.57 6.66 -3.68
C ASP A 111 -3.35 6.16 -2.89
N VAL A 112 -2.19 6.79 -3.01
CA VAL A 112 -0.96 6.33 -2.32
C VAL A 112 -1.11 6.43 -0.79
N GLY A 113 -1.81 7.48 -0.34
CA GLY A 113 -1.65 8.02 1.01
C GLY A 113 -0.32 8.79 1.13
N TRP A 114 -0.01 9.24 2.34
CA TRP A 114 1.30 9.78 2.70
C TRP A 114 1.44 9.82 4.23
N TYR A 115 2.45 10.49 4.75
CA TYR A 115 2.70 10.59 6.19
C TYR A 115 2.88 12.03 6.68
N ASP A 116 2.49 12.25 7.93
CA ASP A 116 2.51 13.55 8.63
C ASP A 116 3.17 13.45 10.01
N TYR A 117 3.94 12.39 10.23
CA TYR A 117 4.64 12.08 11.47
C TYR A 117 3.77 11.73 12.68
N SER A 118 2.44 11.71 12.54
CA SER A 118 1.51 11.46 13.66
C SER A 118 1.63 10.06 14.29
N PHE A 119 2.30 9.12 13.63
CA PHE A 119 2.62 7.80 14.16
C PHE A 119 3.95 7.71 14.91
N GLY A 120 4.82 8.72 14.76
CA GLY A 120 6.05 8.86 15.52
C GLY A 120 5.81 8.94 17.03
N SER A 121 6.84 8.64 17.81
CA SER A 121 6.82 8.85 19.25
C SER A 121 6.88 10.34 19.58
N GLY A 122 6.13 10.79 20.60
CA GLY A 122 6.19 12.17 21.10
C GLY A 122 7.49 12.57 21.79
N ARG A 123 8.52 11.70 21.73
CA ARG A 123 9.88 11.98 22.20
C ARG A 123 10.69 12.83 21.22
N TYR A 124 10.26 12.91 19.96
CA TYR A 124 10.94 13.67 18.92
C TYR A 124 10.06 14.85 18.52
N SER A 125 10.72 15.98 18.29
CA SER A 125 10.14 17.20 17.73
C SER A 125 9.81 17.04 16.25
N PHE A 126 9.01 17.96 15.73
CA PHE A 126 8.71 18.03 14.30
C PHE A 126 9.98 18.19 13.47
N GLU A 127 10.88 19.09 13.90
CA GLU A 127 12.16 19.38 13.24
C GLU A 127 13.11 18.18 13.25
N GLU A 128 12.98 17.28 14.23
CA GLU A 128 13.70 16.02 14.23
C GLU A 128 13.17 15.07 13.16
N PHE A 129 11.84 14.91 13.03
CA PHE A 129 11.25 14.07 11.99
C PHE A 129 11.56 14.57 10.57
N GLU A 130 11.59 15.89 10.36
CA GLU A 130 11.97 16.50 9.07
C GLU A 130 13.38 16.11 8.59
N LYS A 131 14.27 15.69 9.50
CA LYS A 131 15.60 15.17 9.10
C LYS A 131 15.51 13.82 8.41
N MET A 132 14.44 13.06 8.64
CA MET A 132 14.19 11.72 8.10
C MET A 132 15.36 10.74 8.31
N SER A 133 16.22 11.00 9.30
CA SER A 133 17.43 10.24 9.57
C SER A 133 17.68 10.19 11.07
N LEU A 134 17.92 8.99 11.59
CA LEU A 134 18.25 8.76 13.00
C LEU A 134 19.27 7.63 13.12
N ALA A 135 20.29 7.86 13.95
CA ALA A 135 21.33 6.88 14.28
C ALA A 135 21.95 6.20 13.05
N GLY A 136 22.28 7.00 12.02
CA GLY A 136 22.93 6.52 10.80
C GLY A 136 22.02 5.84 9.78
N ARG A 137 20.71 5.68 10.06
CA ARG A 137 19.72 5.20 9.10
C ARG A 137 18.90 6.37 8.56
N THR A 138 18.81 6.47 7.24
CA THR A 138 17.97 7.46 6.54
C THR A 138 16.78 6.77 5.89
N TRP A 139 15.60 7.37 6.04
CA TRP A 139 14.38 6.96 5.35
C TRP A 139 14.52 7.25 3.85
N GLN A 140 14.48 6.20 3.01
CA GLN A 140 14.93 6.30 1.61
C GLN A 140 14.08 7.22 0.75
N ASP A 141 12.80 7.44 1.08
CA ASP A 141 11.96 8.41 0.36
C ASP A 141 12.58 9.80 0.36
N SER A 142 13.32 10.19 1.41
CA SER A 142 13.96 11.51 1.49
C SER A 142 15.01 11.75 0.41
N LEU A 143 15.53 10.67 -0.18
CA LEU A 143 16.54 10.69 -1.24
C LEU A 143 15.95 10.41 -2.63
N ARG A 144 14.75 9.85 -2.67
CA ARG A 144 14.18 9.19 -3.86
C ARG A 144 12.83 9.76 -4.27
N ASN A 145 12.16 10.53 -3.41
CA ASN A 145 10.84 11.06 -3.66
C ASN A 145 10.74 12.53 -3.23
N ALA A 146 10.62 13.44 -4.21
CA ALA A 146 10.56 14.87 -3.95
C ALA A 146 9.31 15.34 -3.18
N TRP A 147 8.29 14.50 -2.98
CA TRP A 147 7.17 14.83 -2.07
C TRP A 147 7.63 15.02 -0.63
N THR A 148 8.77 14.45 -0.25
CA THR A 148 9.34 14.64 1.09
C THR A 148 9.76 16.07 1.41
N ARG A 149 9.81 16.96 0.41
CA ARG A 149 10.02 18.41 0.61
C ARG A 149 8.84 19.08 1.32
N ASP A 150 7.64 18.50 1.28
CA ASP A 150 6.46 18.99 1.99
C ASP A 150 5.53 17.80 2.35
N ASN A 151 5.92 17.03 3.36
CA ASN A 151 5.18 15.85 3.80
C ASN A 151 3.76 16.20 4.30
N LEU A 152 3.61 17.32 5.01
CA LEU A 152 2.29 17.76 5.51
C LEU A 152 1.36 18.18 4.39
N GLY A 153 1.85 18.99 3.43
CA GLY A 153 1.07 19.40 2.28
C GLY A 153 0.70 18.22 1.39
N ARG A 154 1.60 17.24 1.22
CA ARG A 154 1.29 16.03 0.47
C ARG A 154 0.22 15.17 1.15
N THR A 155 0.33 14.99 2.46
CA THR A 155 -0.70 14.30 3.26
C THR A 155 -2.05 15.01 3.13
N GLN A 156 -2.07 16.34 3.25
CA GLN A 156 -3.31 17.12 3.10
C GLN A 156 -3.91 16.95 1.70
N TRP A 157 -3.09 17.01 0.65
CA TRP A 157 -3.54 16.83 -0.72
C TRP A 157 -4.18 15.46 -0.95
N MET A 158 -3.57 14.39 -0.44
CA MET A 158 -4.13 13.04 -0.52
C MET A 158 -5.47 12.92 0.21
N LEU A 159 -5.54 13.44 1.45
CA LEU A 159 -6.77 13.42 2.26
C LEU A 159 -7.92 14.14 1.57
N SER A 160 -7.68 15.35 1.05
CA SER A 160 -8.70 16.13 0.35
C SER A 160 -9.25 15.39 -0.88
N ARG A 161 -8.39 14.69 -1.62
CA ARG A 161 -8.79 13.93 -2.80
C ARG A 161 -9.61 12.68 -2.44
N LEU A 162 -9.17 11.92 -1.45
CA LEU A 162 -9.92 10.77 -0.96
C LEU A 162 -11.28 11.19 -0.41
N GLU A 163 -11.34 12.24 0.40
CA GLU A 163 -12.60 12.77 0.95
C GLU A 163 -13.57 13.21 -0.17
N ALA A 164 -13.09 13.94 -1.16
CA ALA A 164 -13.90 14.36 -2.30
C ALA A 164 -14.45 13.17 -3.10
N ARG A 165 -13.64 12.14 -3.33
CA ARG A 165 -14.06 10.91 -4.05
C ARG A 165 -15.07 10.10 -3.24
N MET A 166 -14.85 9.90 -1.94
CA MET A 166 -15.82 9.22 -1.09
C MET A 166 -17.17 9.98 -1.01
N ALA A 167 -17.12 11.31 -0.93
CA ALA A 167 -18.32 12.15 -0.89
C ALA A 167 -19.15 12.10 -2.19
N ALA A 168 -18.54 11.73 -3.32
CA ALA A 168 -19.23 11.58 -4.60
C ALA A 168 -20.16 10.35 -4.66
N TYR A 169 -20.10 9.45 -3.67
CA TYR A 169 -20.87 8.20 -3.64
C TYR A 169 -21.76 8.09 -2.39
N PRO A 170 -22.74 8.99 -2.20
CA PRO A 170 -23.65 8.91 -1.06
C PRO A 170 -24.44 7.59 -1.09
N GLY A 171 -24.50 6.91 0.06
CA GLY A 171 -25.26 5.66 0.23
C GLY A 171 -24.59 4.41 -0.32
N LYS A 172 -23.37 4.50 -0.86
CA LYS A 172 -22.58 3.33 -1.27
C LYS A 172 -21.68 2.84 -0.14
N LYS A 173 -21.38 1.55 -0.13
CA LYS A 173 -20.31 0.97 0.70
C LYS A 173 -18.96 1.29 0.07
N LEU A 174 -17.95 1.57 0.88
CA LEU A 174 -16.64 1.99 0.39
C LEU A 174 -15.55 1.01 0.81
N VAL A 175 -14.65 0.72 -0.13
CA VAL A 175 -13.40 -0.02 0.09
C VAL A 175 -12.26 0.94 -0.21
N LEU A 176 -11.43 1.23 0.79
CA LEU A 176 -10.34 2.18 0.67
C LEU A 176 -9.01 1.43 0.54
N VAL A 177 -8.23 1.80 -0.47
CA VAL A 177 -6.91 1.22 -0.72
C VAL A 177 -5.85 2.31 -0.68
N THR A 178 -4.94 2.24 0.28
CA THR A 178 -3.76 3.11 0.35
C THR A 178 -2.53 2.28 0.59
N HIS A 179 -1.38 2.62 0.02
CA HIS A 179 -0.17 1.90 0.42
C HIS A 179 0.23 2.25 1.85
N MET A 180 0.20 3.55 2.18
CA MET A 180 0.52 4.07 3.51
C MET A 180 -0.51 3.66 4.57
N LEU A 181 -0.04 3.50 5.81
CA LEU A 181 -0.85 3.01 6.92
C LEU A 181 -1.93 4.02 7.33
N PRO A 182 -3.20 3.59 7.46
CA PRO A 182 -4.28 4.46 7.89
C PRO A 182 -4.47 4.50 9.41
N ILE A 183 -3.89 3.54 10.16
CA ILE A 183 -4.08 3.39 11.60
C ILE A 183 -2.77 3.04 12.32
N LYS A 184 -2.66 3.49 13.59
CA LYS A 184 -1.44 3.33 14.39
C LYS A 184 -1.19 1.87 14.78
N GLU A 185 -2.25 1.07 14.89
CA GLU A 185 -2.20 -0.33 15.27
C GLU A 185 -1.39 -1.18 14.29
N PHE A 186 -1.14 -0.70 13.07
CA PHE A 186 -0.32 -1.37 12.06
C PHE A 186 1.14 -0.93 12.07
N THR A 187 1.51 0.07 12.89
CA THR A 187 2.89 0.52 13.02
C THR A 187 3.76 -0.52 13.72
N VAL A 188 5.08 -0.38 13.60
CA VAL A 188 6.04 -1.28 14.24
C VAL A 188 6.10 -0.99 15.76
N PRO A 189 6.20 -2.01 16.63
CA PRO A 189 6.32 -1.77 18.06
C PRO A 189 7.48 -0.82 18.39
N GLN A 190 7.21 0.22 19.19
CA GLN A 190 8.12 1.36 19.36
C GLN A 190 9.42 1.00 20.11
N GLU A 191 9.38 -0.09 20.87
CA GLU A 191 10.50 -0.69 21.59
C GLU A 191 11.51 -1.39 20.66
N MET A 192 11.13 -1.68 19.40
CA MET A 192 12.02 -2.31 18.43
C MET A 192 12.97 -1.27 17.82
N ALA A 193 14.23 -1.31 18.23
CA ALA A 193 15.29 -0.46 17.67
C ALA A 193 14.88 1.03 17.59
N ASN A 194 14.95 1.62 16.40
CA ASN A 194 14.63 3.03 16.16
C ASN A 194 13.20 3.24 15.63
N TRP A 195 12.30 2.26 15.75
CA TRP A 195 10.94 2.37 15.22
C TRP A 195 10.06 3.38 15.96
N SER A 196 10.39 3.73 17.20
CA SER A 196 9.82 4.92 17.86
C SER A 196 9.95 6.20 17.02
N TYR A 197 11.00 6.31 16.19
CA TYR A 197 11.20 7.39 15.24
C TYR A 197 10.61 7.06 13.86
N PHE A 198 11.01 5.93 13.26
CA PHE A 198 10.64 5.61 11.87
C PHE A 198 9.15 5.34 11.63
N ASN A 199 8.37 5.04 12.68
CA ASN A 199 6.92 4.98 12.56
C ASN A 199 6.31 6.28 12.04
N ALA A 200 6.98 7.43 12.20
CA ALA A 200 6.56 8.72 11.65
C ALA A 200 6.36 8.71 10.13
N PHE A 201 7.04 7.82 9.40
CA PHE A 201 7.02 7.77 7.93
C PHE A 201 6.19 6.60 7.37
N LEU A 202 5.40 5.94 8.22
CA LEU A 202 4.57 4.81 7.80
C LEU A 202 3.17 5.22 7.34
N GLY A 203 2.71 6.42 7.70
CA GLY A 203 1.39 6.92 7.32
C GLY A 203 0.90 8.03 8.23
N THR A 204 -0.42 8.17 8.36
CA THR A 204 -1.07 9.19 9.18
C THR A 204 -2.32 8.65 9.87
N ARG A 205 -2.56 9.11 11.12
CA ARG A 205 -3.82 8.87 11.84
C ARG A 205 -5.03 9.46 11.13
N ARG A 206 -4.82 10.54 10.36
CA ARG A 206 -5.86 11.33 9.71
C ARG A 206 -6.59 10.54 8.62
N LEU A 207 -5.95 9.54 8.02
CA LEU A 207 -6.60 8.61 7.09
C LEU A 207 -7.67 7.79 7.82
N GLY A 208 -7.32 7.12 8.92
CA GLY A 208 -8.29 6.36 9.71
C GLY A 208 -9.38 7.23 10.33
N GLU A 209 -9.07 8.47 10.74
CA GLU A 209 -10.07 9.45 11.18
C GLU A 209 -11.04 9.84 10.05
N LEU A 210 -10.51 10.06 8.84
CA LEU A 210 -11.30 10.35 7.65
C LEU A 210 -12.21 9.16 7.30
N TYR A 211 -11.69 7.93 7.26
CA TYR A 211 -12.46 6.75 6.86
C TYR A 211 -13.67 6.49 7.76
N ARG A 212 -13.54 6.74 9.07
CA ARG A 212 -14.65 6.61 10.03
C ARG A 212 -15.81 7.59 9.82
N ARG A 213 -15.61 8.67 9.06
CA ARG A 213 -16.66 9.66 8.74
C ARG A 213 -17.52 9.23 7.55
N TYR A 214 -17.15 8.15 6.86
CA TYR A 214 -17.78 7.64 5.66
C TYR A 214 -18.15 6.15 5.83
N PRO A 215 -19.05 5.60 5.00
CA PRO A 215 -19.44 4.18 5.05
C PRO A 215 -18.35 3.25 4.49
N VAL A 216 -17.13 3.35 5.02
CA VAL A 216 -16.03 2.44 4.72
C VAL A 216 -16.28 1.13 5.45
N GLU A 217 -16.22 0.02 4.72
CA GLU A 217 -16.34 -1.33 5.29
C GLU A 217 -14.99 -2.05 5.31
N VAL A 218 -14.11 -1.76 4.35
CA VAL A 218 -12.78 -2.37 4.25
C VAL A 218 -11.73 -1.31 3.96
N ALA A 219 -10.62 -1.34 4.69
CA ALA A 219 -9.45 -0.49 4.45
C ALA A 219 -8.19 -1.34 4.28
N ILE A 220 -7.56 -1.24 3.11
CA ILE A 220 -6.45 -2.09 2.67
C ILE A 220 -5.17 -1.25 2.58
N CYS A 221 -4.07 -1.75 3.13
CA CYS A 221 -2.74 -1.16 3.01
C CYS A 221 -1.57 -2.16 2.99
N GLY A 222 -0.35 -1.63 2.90
CA GLY A 222 0.92 -2.36 2.87
C GLY A 222 2.02 -1.65 3.68
N HIS A 223 3.22 -1.52 3.09
CA HIS A 223 4.36 -0.67 3.51
C HIS A 223 5.18 -1.18 4.71
N VAL A 224 4.51 -1.62 5.77
CA VAL A 224 5.17 -1.95 7.04
C VAL A 224 5.79 -3.35 7.07
N HIS A 225 5.65 -4.11 5.98
CA HIS A 225 6.12 -5.49 5.85
C HIS A 225 5.55 -6.44 6.92
N TYR A 226 4.36 -6.12 7.44
CA TYR A 226 3.59 -6.96 8.36
C TYR A 226 2.27 -7.39 7.75
N ARG A 227 1.81 -8.55 8.24
CA ARG A 227 0.54 -9.15 7.87
C ARG A 227 -0.39 -8.99 9.06
N LYS A 228 -1.44 -8.18 8.93
CA LYS A 228 -2.35 -7.89 10.04
C LYS A 228 -3.77 -7.65 9.56
N THR A 229 -4.70 -8.22 10.33
CA THR A 229 -6.14 -7.98 10.23
C THR A 229 -6.62 -7.38 11.54
N LEU A 230 -7.51 -6.41 11.45
CA LEU A 230 -8.16 -5.85 12.61
C LEU A 230 -9.60 -5.52 12.25
N GLU A 231 -10.56 -6.01 13.02
CA GLU A 231 -11.95 -5.54 12.97
C GLU A 231 -12.10 -4.42 14.02
N LYS A 232 -12.38 -3.20 13.57
CA LYS A 232 -12.51 -2.05 14.49
C LYS A 232 -13.33 -0.93 13.86
N ASP A 233 -14.20 -0.33 14.68
CA ASP A 233 -15.05 0.80 14.29
C ASP A 233 -15.96 0.51 13.07
N GLY A 234 -16.37 -0.76 12.91
CA GLY A 234 -17.17 -1.21 11.76
C GLY A 234 -16.38 -1.37 10.45
N ILE A 235 -15.05 -1.23 10.49
CA ILE A 235 -14.15 -1.38 9.34
C ILE A 235 -13.27 -2.62 9.55
N THR A 236 -13.15 -3.43 8.50
CA THR A 236 -12.13 -4.47 8.37
C THR A 236 -10.84 -3.85 7.84
N TRP A 237 -9.84 -3.71 8.70
CA TRP A 237 -8.53 -3.16 8.36
C TRP A 237 -7.59 -4.28 7.97
N LEU A 238 -6.89 -4.14 6.84
CA LEU A 238 -6.03 -5.17 6.26
C LEU A 238 -4.68 -4.60 5.88
N CYS A 239 -3.61 -5.23 6.36
CA CYS A 239 -2.24 -5.01 5.92
C CYS A 239 -1.68 -6.34 5.44
N ARG A 240 -1.37 -6.48 4.14
CA ARG A 240 -1.12 -7.78 3.49
C ARG A 240 0.18 -7.82 2.72
N CYS A 241 1.28 -7.55 3.41
CA CYS A 241 2.61 -7.49 2.82
C CYS A 241 3.17 -8.90 2.54
N LEU A 242 3.63 -9.13 1.31
CA LEU A 242 4.39 -10.32 0.95
C LEU A 242 5.81 -10.24 1.53
N ASN A 243 6.44 -9.06 1.40
CA ASN A 243 7.78 -8.69 1.86
C ASN A 243 8.91 -9.13 0.92
N TYR A 244 10.14 -8.76 1.27
CA TYR A 244 11.35 -9.31 0.66
C TYR A 244 11.52 -10.78 1.01
N HIS A 245 12.13 -11.55 0.12
CA HIS A 245 12.41 -12.97 0.34
C HIS A 245 13.26 -13.24 1.58
N SER A 246 14.12 -12.29 1.98
CA SER A 246 14.93 -12.35 3.20
C SER A 246 14.11 -12.21 4.49
N GLU A 247 12.86 -11.74 4.40
CA GLU A 247 11.94 -11.55 5.53
C GLU A 247 10.84 -12.61 5.57
N TRP A 248 10.76 -13.48 4.55
CA TRP A 248 9.87 -14.62 4.54
C TRP A 248 10.27 -15.61 5.62
N ARG A 249 9.32 -15.95 6.48
CA ARG A 249 9.60 -16.81 7.64
C ARG A 249 9.15 -18.23 7.38
N GLN A 250 10.01 -19.17 7.77
CA GLN A 250 9.72 -20.61 7.73
C GLN A 250 8.59 -20.99 8.68
N GLU A 251 8.44 -20.28 9.81
CA GLU A 251 7.44 -20.53 10.86
C GLU A 251 5.99 -20.32 10.40
N TYR A 252 5.77 -19.64 9.27
CA TYR A 252 4.47 -19.57 8.59
C TYR A 252 4.13 -20.86 7.80
N GLY A 253 4.88 -21.93 8.04
CA GLY A 253 4.69 -23.23 7.43
C GLY A 253 5.16 -23.31 5.98
N GLY A 254 6.09 -22.45 5.54
CA GLY A 254 6.48 -22.41 4.13
C GLY A 254 7.94 -22.11 3.80
N ASP A 255 8.59 -23.10 3.17
CA ASP A 255 9.87 -22.97 2.47
C ASP A 255 9.69 -22.45 1.02
N THR A 256 8.44 -22.32 0.55
CA THR A 256 8.12 -22.00 -0.85
C THR A 256 7.38 -20.67 -0.97
N LEU A 257 7.57 -19.98 -2.11
CA LEU A 257 6.84 -18.76 -2.47
C LEU A 257 5.32 -18.96 -2.41
N SER A 258 4.81 -20.09 -2.86
CA SER A 258 3.38 -20.40 -2.86
C SER A 258 2.77 -20.34 -1.45
N GLN A 259 3.49 -20.82 -0.44
CA GLN A 259 3.05 -20.78 0.96
C GLN A 259 3.16 -19.36 1.53
N GLN A 260 4.21 -18.61 1.17
CA GLN A 260 4.36 -17.21 1.58
C GLN A 260 3.22 -16.35 1.03
N ILE A 261 2.84 -16.53 -0.24
CA ILE A 261 1.68 -15.86 -0.84
C ILE A 261 0.39 -16.29 -0.14
N ALA A 262 0.19 -17.59 0.10
CA ALA A 262 -1.03 -18.07 0.77
C ALA A 262 -1.20 -17.52 2.19
N HIS A 263 -0.09 -17.25 2.89
CA HIS A 263 -0.12 -16.62 4.21
C HIS A 263 -0.24 -15.09 4.15
N ALA A 264 0.33 -14.45 3.13
CA ALA A 264 0.30 -13.00 2.98
C ALA A 264 -1.04 -12.49 2.44
N ALA A 265 -1.56 -13.16 1.41
CA ALA A 265 -2.76 -12.76 0.72
C ALA A 265 -4.01 -12.96 1.58
N GLU A 266 -5.03 -12.14 1.32
CA GLU A 266 -6.36 -12.29 1.89
C GLU A 266 -7.38 -12.46 0.77
N VAL A 267 -8.42 -13.27 0.99
CA VAL A 267 -9.52 -13.42 0.04
C VAL A 267 -10.85 -13.12 0.72
N MET A 268 -11.61 -12.21 0.14
CA MET A 268 -12.89 -11.74 0.70
C MET A 268 -13.95 -11.53 -0.39
N GLU A 269 -15.21 -11.36 0.01
CA GLU A 269 -16.27 -10.91 -0.88
C GLU A 269 -16.45 -9.39 -0.77
N LEU A 270 -16.38 -8.70 -1.90
CA LEU A 270 -16.68 -7.27 -2.04
C LEU A 270 -18.00 -6.99 -2.77
#